data_AF-A0A3D0WYE7-F1
#
_entry.id   AF-A0A3D0WYE7-F1
#
_cell.length_a   1.000
_cell.length_b   1.000
_cell.length_c   1.000
_cell.angle_alpha   90.00
_cell.angle_beta   90.00
_cell.angle_gamma   90.00
#
_symmetry.space_group_name_H-M   'P 1'
#
loop_
_entity.id
_entity.type
_entity.pdbx_description
1 polymer ?
#
loop_
_entity_poly.entity_id
_entity_poly.type
_entity_poly.pdbx_seq_one_letter_code
_entity_poly.pdbx_strand_id
1 'polypeptide(L)' 'RLAPAVIPNDGKQTPMRGHPVFIAQHACACCCRGCLSKWYRVPKGVALSELQQRKIVNLLMAWIERQMREK' A
#
# COMPACT_ATOMS: atom_id res chain seq x y z
N ARG A 1 4.92 4.74 -4.98
CA ARG A 1 4.58 4.08 -6.27
C ARG A 1 3.10 4.17 -6.64
N LEU A 2 2.16 4.01 -5.70
CA LEU A 2 0.73 4.05 -6.02
C LEU A 2 0.14 5.44 -6.26
N ALA A 3 0.90 6.53 -6.03
CA ALA A 3 0.37 7.90 -6.08
C ALA A 3 -0.25 8.33 -7.43
N PRO A 4 0.34 8.03 -8.61
CA PRO A 4 -0.22 8.48 -9.89
C PRO A 4 -1.56 7.79 -10.21
N ALA A 5 -2.43 8.48 -10.95
CA ALA A 5 -3.76 7.99 -11.36
C ALA A 5 -3.70 6.65 -12.12
N VAL A 6 -2.73 6.54 -13.03
CA VAL A 6 -2.44 5.35 -13.83
C VAL A 6 -0.97 4.99 -13.59
N ILE A 7 -0.71 3.70 -13.35
CA ILE A 7 0.62 3.20 -13.04
C ILE A 7 0.90 1.92 -13.84
N PRO A 8 2.15 1.71 -14.30
CA PRO A 8 2.51 0.46 -14.96
C PRO A 8 2.43 -0.71 -13.96
N ASN A 9 2.08 -1.90 -14.48
CA ASN A 9 2.04 -3.15 -13.72
C ASN A 9 1.12 -3.09 -12.48
N ASP A 10 -0.02 -2.39 -12.56
CA ASP A 10 -1.02 -2.42 -11.49
C ASP A 10 -1.52 -3.84 -11.22
N GLY A 11 -1.54 -4.24 -9.95
CA GLY A 11 -1.71 -5.63 -9.49
C GLY A 11 -0.41 -6.41 -9.27
N LYS A 12 0.75 -5.91 -9.75
CA LYS A 12 2.07 -6.58 -9.65
C LYS A 12 3.19 -5.64 -9.17
N GLN A 13 2.87 -4.55 -8.47
CA GLN A 13 3.83 -3.50 -8.12
C GLN A 13 4.82 -3.88 -7.03
N THR A 14 4.44 -4.81 -6.16
CA THR A 14 5.17 -5.13 -4.94
C THR A 14 5.45 -6.63 -4.91
N PRO A 15 6.71 -7.06 -4.81
CA PRO A 15 7.06 -8.45 -4.55
C PRO A 15 6.37 -8.97 -3.28
N MET A 16 6.29 -10.29 -3.09
CA MET A 16 5.67 -10.88 -1.89
C MET A 16 6.64 -11.00 -0.70
N ARG A 17 7.95 -10.90 -0.94
CA ARG A 17 9.02 -11.19 0.03
C ARG A 17 10.30 -10.40 -0.26
N GLY A 18 11.23 -10.40 0.69
CA GLY A 18 12.58 -9.80 0.56
C GLY A 18 12.77 -8.48 1.30
N HIS A 19 11.69 -7.77 1.64
CA HIS A 19 11.74 -6.57 2.47
C HIS A 19 10.46 -6.47 3.33
N PRO A 20 10.54 -6.05 4.62
CA PRO A 20 9.36 -5.94 5.49
C PRO A 20 8.23 -5.08 4.91
N VAL A 21 8.59 -4.00 4.19
CA VAL A 21 7.60 -3.13 3.52
C VAL A 21 6.74 -3.85 2.50
N PHE A 22 7.27 -4.88 1.81
CA PHE A 22 6.50 -5.64 0.83
C PHE A 22 5.43 -6.49 1.51
N ILE A 23 5.80 -7.12 2.62
CA ILE A 23 4.86 -7.89 3.44
C ILE A 23 3.80 -6.95 4.01
N ALA A 24 4.21 -5.79 4.53
CA ALA A 24 3.29 -4.77 5.05
C ALA A 24 2.31 -4.27 3.97
N GLN A 25 2.78 -4.04 2.75
CA GLN A 25 1.93 -3.62 1.64
C GLN A 25 0.84 -4.64 1.31
N HIS A 26 1.15 -5.93 1.32
CA HIS A 26 0.16 -6.98 1.09
C HIS A 26 -0.76 -7.17 2.30
N ALA A 27 -0.21 -7.20 3.51
CA ALA A 27 -0.96 -7.35 4.75
C ALA A 27 -1.96 -6.21 4.96
N CYS A 28 -1.58 -4.98 4.60
CA CYS A 28 -2.42 -3.80 4.70
C CYS A 28 -3.17 -3.47 3.39
N ALA A 29 -3.27 -4.40 2.43
CA ALA A 29 -3.98 -4.17 1.16
C ALA A 29 -3.59 -2.85 0.43
N CYS A 30 -2.32 -2.44 0.57
CA CYS A 30 -1.73 -1.24 -0.01
C CYS A 30 -0.72 -1.58 -1.12
N CYS A 31 -0.83 -2.77 -1.73
CA CYS A 31 0.07 -3.26 -2.77
C CYS A 31 -0.30 -2.79 -4.19
N CYS A 32 -1.57 -2.50 -4.46
CA CYS A 32 -2.05 -2.06 -5.78
C CYS A 32 -3.31 -1.19 -5.71
N ARG A 33 -3.73 -0.57 -6.83
CA ARG A 33 -4.98 0.22 -6.86
C ARG A 33 -6.22 -0.65 -6.72
N GLY A 34 -6.16 -1.90 -7.17
CA GLY A 34 -7.18 -2.91 -6.91
C GLY A 34 -7.49 -3.07 -5.42
N CYS A 35 -6.45 -3.30 -4.62
CA CYS A 35 -6.60 -3.46 -3.18
C CYS A 35 -7.06 -2.15 -2.52
N LEU A 36 -6.47 -1.00 -2.89
CA LEU A 36 -6.91 0.29 -2.34
C LEU A 36 -8.39 0.59 -2.62
N SER A 37 -8.87 0.25 -3.81
CA SER A 37 -10.28 0.41 -4.18
C SER A 37 -11.20 -0.52 -3.41
N LYS A 38 -10.82 -1.80 -3.29
CA LYS A 38 -11.62 -2.81 -2.58
C LYS A 38 -11.74 -2.51 -1.08
N TRP A 39 -10.62 -2.16 -0.43
CA TRP A 39 -10.54 -2.09 1.03
C TRP A 39 -10.71 -0.68 1.59
N TYR A 40 -10.25 0.34 0.88
CA TYR A 40 -10.25 1.73 1.36
C TYR A 40 -11.12 2.66 0.53
N ARG A 41 -11.88 2.12 -0.44
CA ARG A 41 -12.76 2.88 -1.33
C ARG A 41 -12.06 4.02 -2.08
N VAL A 42 -10.74 3.89 -2.28
CA VAL A 42 -9.98 4.84 -3.09
C VAL A 42 -10.22 4.52 -4.56
N PRO A 43 -10.80 5.43 -5.36
CA PRO A 43 -11.10 5.16 -6.75
C PRO A 43 -9.82 4.89 -7.56
N LYS A 44 -9.95 3.99 -8.54
CA LYS A 44 -8.91 3.77 -9.56
C LYS A 44 -8.94 4.92 -10.57
N GLY A 45 -7.84 5.12 -11.28
CA GLY A 45 -7.76 6.18 -12.30
C GLY A 45 -7.68 7.60 -11.74
N VAL A 46 -7.56 7.75 -10.42
CA VAL A 46 -7.41 9.06 -9.75
C VAL A 46 -6.12 9.07 -8.94
N ALA A 47 -5.37 10.16 -9.04
CA ALA A 47 -4.15 10.35 -8.28
C ALA A 47 -4.47 10.35 -6.77
N LEU A 48 -3.62 9.72 -5.97
CA LEU A 48 -3.78 9.76 -4.52
C LEU A 48 -3.55 11.18 -4.01
N SER A 49 -4.49 11.70 -3.24
CA SER A 49 -4.26 12.94 -2.51
C SER A 49 -3.12 12.77 -1.51
N GLU A 50 -2.46 13.86 -1.13
CA GLU A 50 -1.40 13.77 -0.14
C GLU A 50 -1.88 13.17 1.18
N LEU A 51 -3.12 13.45 1.58
CA LEU A 51 -3.72 12.87 2.77
C LEU A 51 -3.84 11.34 2.65
N GLN A 52 -4.28 10.84 1.49
CA GLN A 52 -4.34 9.40 1.24
C GLN A 52 -2.94 8.77 1.27
N GLN A 53 -1.95 9.43 0.67
CA GLN A 53 -0.56 8.95 0.70
C GLN A 53 -0.02 8.89 2.13
N ARG A 54 -0.21 9.95 2.93
CA ARG A 54 0.18 9.99 4.34
C ARG A 54 -0.49 8.88 5.16
N LYS A 55 -1.80 8.68 4.98
CA LYS A 55 -2.54 7.60 5.66
C LYS A 55 -1.98 6.21 5.33
N ILE A 56 -1.69 5.95 4.06
CA ILE A 56 -1.09 4.68 3.62
C ILE A 56 0.30 4.49 4.24
N VAL A 57 1.16 5.51 4.19
CA VAL A 57 2.50 5.43 4.79
C VAL A 57 2.42 5.16 6.29
N ASN A 58 1.59 5.91 7.02
CA ASN A 58 1.44 5.73 8.46
C ASN A 58 0.94 4.34 8.83
N LEU A 59 -0.01 3.80 8.05
CA LEU A 59 -0.52 2.45 8.25
C LEU A 59 0.58 1.40 8.06
N LEU A 60 1.38 1.52 6.99
CA LEU A 60 2.49 0.60 6.73
C LEU A 60 3.54 0.66 7.83
N MET A 61 3.92 1.86 8.28
CA MET A 61 4.88 2.05 9.37
C MET A 61 4.38 1.43 10.67
N ALA A 62 3.13 1.71 11.07
CA ALA A 62 2.54 1.16 12.28
C ALA A 62 2.48 -0.38 12.25
N TRP A 63 2.16 -0.97 11.07
CA TRP A 63 2.17 -2.42 10.92
C TRP A 63 3.58 -3.00 11.05
N ILE A 64 4.57 -2.42 10.39
CA ILE A 64 5.97 -2.89 10.43
C ILE A 64 6.50 -2.81 11.87
N GLU A 65 6.31 -1.68 12.53
CA GLU A 65 6.75 -1.51 13.93
C GLU A 65 6.13 -2.55 14.86
N ARG A 66 4.82 -2.82 14.70
CA ARG A 66 4.15 -3.86 15.47
C ARG A 66 4.77 -5.24 15.21
N GLN A 67 5.01 -5.59 13.95
CA GLN A 67 5.62 -6.88 13.59
C GLN A 67 7.08 -7.02 14.04
N MET A 68 7.81 -5.92 14.24
CA MET A 68 9.16 -5.97 14.80
C MET A 68 9.16 -6.10 16.33
N ARG A 69 8.11 -5.63 17.01
CA ARG A 69 7.95 -5.81 18.47
C ARG A 69 7.41 -7.18 18.85
N GLU A 70 6.63 -7.80 17.98
CA GLU A 70 6.05 -9.14 18.17
C GLU A 70 7.03 -10.29 17.78
N LYS A 71 8.25 -9.96 17.35
CA LYS A 71 9.33 -10.90 17.04
C LYS A 71 10.37 -10.91 18.15
#